data_AF-A0A7J8B5I8-F1
#
_entry.id   AF-A0A7J8B5I8-F1
#
_cell.length_a   1.000
_cell.length_b   1.000
_cell.length_c   1.000
_cell.angle_alpha   90.00
_cell.angle_beta   90.00
_cell.angle_gamma   90.00
#
_symmetry.space_group_name_H-M   'P 1'
#
loop_
_entity.id
_entity.type
_entity.pdbx_description
1 polymer ?
#
loop_
_entity_poly.entity_id
_entity_poly.type
_entity_poly.pdbx_seq_one_letter_code
_entity_poly.pdbx_strand_id
1 'polypeptide(L)'
;MEGGEWGGSSDGSPGALGGRLVPGSHWHHIHQAWGVGRQKESDVRTQRRKCAIAKTPKEEGWRSWQSCLAPSQFPLKMARPSCPVVMAQGLIEVERKFVTGPETEGRLQELGGTLEHRVTFRDIYYDTPELNLMRTDYWLRQRENSGWELKIPGMAGVSGPHNVYLELTAEPEIVAQLYKVLGAEVLGAEGVAAVLGPLGLQEVASYVTNRSVWKLVLSRADQEELPLRVDLDTADFGYAVGEVEALVHKEAEVPAALEKINKLSSMLGVLAQESAPSKLIVYLQRFRPQDYQCLLEVYGSREKPEGTNDADSGLG
;
A
#
# COMPACT_ATOMS: atom_id res chain seq x y z
N MET A 1 81.24 5.09 17.50
CA MET A 1 80.71 3.80 17.02
C MET A 1 79.20 3.92 17.15
N GLU A 2 78.55 4.64 16.24
CA GLU A 2 78.14 4.25 14.87
C GLU A 2 77.02 3.21 14.83
N GLY A 3 76.03 3.49 13.98
CA GLY A 3 75.16 2.52 13.30
C GLY A 3 73.96 2.05 14.13
N GLY A 4 72.72 2.08 13.66
CA GLY A 4 72.24 2.10 12.27
C GLY A 4 71.88 0.69 11.80
N GLU A 5 70.57 0.44 11.76
CA GLU A 5 69.81 -0.25 10.70
C GLU A 5 70.11 -1.71 10.28
N TRP A 6 69.15 -2.19 9.46
CA TRP A 6 69.09 -3.39 8.60
C TRP A 6 68.50 -4.62 9.30
N GLY A 7 67.28 -5.08 8.96
CA GLY A 7 66.80 -5.54 7.63
C GLY A 7 67.07 -7.04 7.53
N GLY A 8 66.23 -7.96 7.05
CA GLY A 8 64.96 -8.02 6.33
C GLY A 8 64.75 -9.50 5.90
N SER A 9 63.68 -9.77 5.14
CA SER A 9 63.36 -11.03 4.42
C SER A 9 62.78 -12.19 5.26
N SER A 10 61.78 -12.97 4.82
CA SER A 10 61.08 -13.10 3.53
C SER A 10 59.87 -14.05 3.65
N ASP A 11 58.99 -13.96 2.66
CA ASP A 11 58.01 -14.93 2.14
C ASP A 11 56.64 -15.10 2.80
N GLY A 12 55.63 -14.97 1.94
CA GLY A 12 54.22 -15.09 2.26
C GLY A 12 53.47 -16.14 1.44
N SER A 13 52.22 -16.36 1.87
CA SER A 13 51.02 -16.80 1.13
C SER A 13 51.02 -18.20 0.49
N PRO A 14 49.91 -18.96 0.62
CA PRO A 14 48.67 -18.60 -0.08
C PRO A 14 47.32 -18.92 0.61
N GLY A 15 46.26 -18.24 0.13
CA GLY A 15 45.05 -18.93 -0.34
C GLY A 15 43.84 -19.06 0.62
N ALA A 16 42.72 -18.48 0.19
CA ALA A 16 41.42 -18.41 0.87
C ALA A 16 40.52 -19.65 0.68
N LEU A 17 39.53 -19.85 1.58
CA LEU A 17 38.07 -19.84 1.32
C LEU A 17 37.25 -20.54 2.42
N GLY A 18 36.15 -19.89 2.85
CA GLY A 18 34.86 -20.55 3.08
C GLY A 18 34.35 -20.71 4.51
N GLY A 19 33.19 -20.11 4.82
CA GLY A 19 32.22 -20.68 5.78
C GLY A 19 31.79 -19.79 6.94
N ARG A 20 30.69 -19.04 6.74
CA ARG A 20 29.90 -18.35 7.76
C ARG A 20 29.20 -19.34 8.71
N LEU A 21 29.04 -18.96 9.98
CA LEU A 21 27.83 -19.21 10.78
C LEU A 21 27.66 -18.12 11.85
N VAL A 22 26.40 -17.72 12.02
CA VAL A 22 25.88 -16.55 12.74
C VAL A 22 25.64 -16.90 14.22
N PRO A 23 25.87 -16.00 15.19
CA PRO A 23 25.46 -16.23 16.58
C PRO A 23 23.96 -15.90 16.76
N GLY A 24 23.22 -16.87 17.29
CA GLY A 24 21.82 -16.70 17.69
C GLY A 24 21.69 -15.86 18.96
N SER A 25 21.01 -14.73 18.85
CA SER A 25 20.64 -13.86 19.96
C SER A 25 19.40 -14.40 20.67
N HIS A 26 19.61 -14.88 21.89
CA HIS A 26 18.55 -15.12 22.88
C HIS A 26 17.79 -13.82 23.18
N TRP A 27 16.46 -13.85 23.11
CA TRP A 27 15.62 -12.87 23.79
C TRP A 27 14.80 -13.57 24.87
N HIS A 28 15.06 -13.18 26.11
CA HIS A 28 14.40 -13.68 27.30
C HIS A 28 12.95 -13.21 27.40
N HIS A 29 12.13 -14.09 27.97
CA HIS A 29 10.79 -13.82 28.48
C HIS A 29 10.75 -12.60 29.41
N ILE A 30 9.80 -11.69 29.18
CA ILE A 30 9.25 -10.83 30.21
C ILE A 30 7.74 -10.94 30.17
N HIS A 31 7.18 -11.64 31.16
CA HIS A 31 5.80 -11.51 31.59
C HIS A 31 5.66 -10.24 32.42
N GLN A 32 4.70 -9.36 32.11
CA GLN A 32 4.00 -8.59 33.13
C GLN A 32 2.52 -8.41 32.77
N ALA A 33 1.71 -8.58 33.81
CA ALA A 33 0.27 -8.64 33.82
C ALA A 33 -0.32 -7.34 34.40
N TRP A 34 -1.36 -6.81 33.76
CA TRP A 34 -2.37 -5.91 34.34
C TRP A 34 -3.66 -6.21 33.56
N GLY A 35 -4.83 -6.47 34.13
CA GLY A 35 -5.39 -6.08 35.42
C GLY A 35 -6.80 -5.57 35.14
N VAL A 36 -7.79 -6.45 35.34
CA VAL A 36 -9.22 -6.24 35.09
C VAL A 36 -9.78 -5.08 35.93
N GLY A 37 -10.43 -4.10 35.29
CA GLY A 37 -11.21 -3.05 35.95
C GLY A 37 -12.61 -2.97 35.32
N ARG A 38 -13.64 -3.28 36.11
CA ARG A 38 -15.04 -3.46 35.72
C ARG A 38 -15.87 -2.19 36.06
N GLN A 39 -16.77 -1.84 35.13
CA GLN A 39 -18.05 -1.11 35.27
C GLN A 39 -18.12 0.31 35.87
N LYS A 40 -18.80 1.18 35.12
CA LYS A 40 -20.05 1.82 35.59
C LYS A 40 -20.95 2.19 34.42
N GLU A 41 -22.13 1.58 34.41
CA GLU A 41 -23.33 2.01 33.68
C GLU A 41 -23.80 3.38 34.18
N SER A 42 -24.32 4.19 33.26
CA SER A 42 -25.36 5.15 33.57
C SER A 42 -26.33 5.24 32.41
N ASP A 43 -27.59 5.20 32.79
CA ASP A 43 -28.76 4.84 32.02
C ASP A 43 -29.55 6.10 31.59
N VAL A 44 -30.46 5.90 30.63
CA VAL A 44 -31.61 6.78 30.28
C VAL A 44 -31.35 8.09 29.51
N ARG A 45 -31.80 8.16 28.24
CA ARG A 45 -33.14 8.74 27.89
C ARG A 45 -33.47 8.61 26.41
N THR A 46 -34.56 7.88 26.16
CA THR A 46 -35.24 7.75 24.87
C THR A 46 -35.94 9.06 24.48
N GLN A 47 -35.80 9.51 23.23
CA GLN A 47 -36.74 10.48 22.65
C GLN A 47 -37.04 10.16 21.19
N ARG A 48 -38.19 9.49 21.01
CA ARG A 48 -38.94 9.39 19.75
C ARG A 48 -39.36 10.78 19.27
N ARG A 49 -39.21 11.05 17.96
CA ARG A 49 -40.15 11.79 17.08
C ARG A 49 -39.58 11.75 15.65
N LYS A 50 -40.14 10.93 14.75
CA LYS A 50 -41.27 11.19 13.83
C LYS A 50 -40.74 11.26 12.39
N CYS A 51 -40.93 10.17 11.64
CA CYS A 51 -40.85 10.13 10.19
C CYS A 51 -41.83 11.13 9.57
N ALA A 52 -41.35 11.92 8.61
CA ALA A 52 -42.19 12.55 7.61
C ALA A 52 -41.92 11.85 6.28
N ILE A 53 -42.97 11.19 5.78
CA ILE A 53 -43.06 10.57 4.46
C ILE A 53 -43.14 11.71 3.44
N ALA A 54 -42.13 11.83 2.57
CA ALA A 54 -42.20 12.68 1.39
C ALA A 54 -42.51 11.79 0.17
N LYS A 55 -43.58 12.16 -0.51
CA LYS A 55 -44.26 11.43 -1.57
C LYS A 55 -43.46 11.49 -2.88
N THR A 56 -43.44 10.38 -3.60
CA THR A 56 -43.04 10.26 -5.01
C THR A 56 -43.96 11.11 -5.91
N PRO A 57 -43.43 11.85 -6.91
CA PRO A 57 -44.23 12.33 -8.02
C PRO A 57 -44.40 11.22 -9.06
N LYS A 58 -45.64 11.12 -9.53
CA LYS A 58 -46.15 10.19 -10.54
C LYS A 58 -45.50 10.37 -11.91
N GLU A 59 -45.36 9.24 -12.58
CA GLU A 59 -45.36 9.13 -14.04
C GLU A 59 -46.65 9.66 -14.65
N GLU A 60 -46.50 10.57 -15.62
CA GLU A 60 -47.39 10.82 -16.76
C GLU A 60 -46.45 11.23 -17.90
N GLY A 61 -46.48 10.73 -19.12
CA GLY A 61 -47.35 9.81 -19.82
C GLY A 61 -47.14 10.12 -21.31
N TRP A 62 -46.68 9.17 -22.11
CA TRP A 62 -46.69 9.31 -23.58
C TRP A 62 -47.25 8.04 -24.20
N ARG A 63 -48.52 8.12 -24.59
CA ARG A 63 -49.18 7.15 -25.46
C ARG A 63 -48.79 7.41 -26.91
N SER A 64 -48.61 6.28 -27.62
CA SER A 64 -49.12 6.03 -28.97
C SER A 64 -48.56 6.84 -30.13
N TRP A 65 -47.69 6.20 -30.91
CA TRP A 65 -47.87 6.12 -32.37
C TRP A 65 -47.64 4.68 -32.83
N GLN A 66 -48.70 4.04 -33.30
CA GLN A 66 -48.62 2.86 -34.16
C GLN A 66 -48.52 3.37 -35.61
N SER A 67 -47.53 2.90 -36.36
CA SER A 67 -47.70 2.69 -37.81
C SER A 67 -46.68 1.69 -38.32
N CYS A 68 -47.21 0.73 -39.07
CA CYS A 68 -46.60 -0.41 -39.71
C CYS A 68 -45.52 -0.02 -40.73
N LEU A 69 -44.38 -0.70 -40.77
CA LEU A 69 -43.61 -1.04 -41.99
C LEU A 69 -42.70 -2.28 -41.73
N ALA A 70 -42.56 -3.10 -42.76
CA ALA A 70 -41.98 -4.46 -42.78
C ALA A 70 -40.43 -4.49 -42.72
N PRO A 71 -39.79 -5.67 -42.47
CA PRO A 71 -38.37 -5.78 -42.19
C PRO A 71 -37.56 -5.98 -43.48
N SER A 72 -36.73 -5.01 -43.85
CA SER A 72 -35.62 -5.23 -44.76
C SER A 72 -34.56 -4.16 -44.62
N GLN A 73 -33.31 -4.60 -44.53
CA GLN A 73 -32.06 -3.82 -44.66
C GLN A 73 -31.57 -3.12 -43.38
N PHE A 74 -30.84 -3.88 -42.54
CA PHE A 74 -29.83 -3.32 -41.64
C PHE A 74 -28.45 -3.45 -42.30
N PRO A 75 -27.75 -2.34 -42.63
CA PRO A 75 -26.33 -2.39 -42.93
C PRO A 75 -25.51 -2.54 -41.64
N LEU A 76 -24.49 -3.37 -41.74
CA LEU A 76 -23.39 -3.57 -40.80
C LEU A 76 -22.71 -2.27 -40.38
N LYS A 77 -22.20 -2.29 -39.14
CA LYS A 77 -21.20 -1.38 -38.53
C LYS A 77 -21.66 0.05 -38.22
N MET A 78 -22.37 0.19 -37.11
CA MET A 78 -22.15 1.34 -36.23
C MET A 78 -21.01 0.98 -35.27
N ALA A 79 -19.84 1.56 -35.50
CA ALA A 79 -18.75 1.54 -34.54
C ALA A 79 -19.30 2.11 -33.21
N ARG A 80 -19.19 1.33 -32.13
CA ARG A 80 -19.47 1.82 -30.78
C ARG A 80 -18.60 3.07 -30.57
N PRO A 81 -19.17 4.20 -30.12
CA PRO A 81 -18.33 5.30 -29.68
C PRO A 81 -17.41 4.77 -28.59
N SER A 82 -16.11 4.95 -28.80
CA SER A 82 -15.07 4.70 -27.81
C SER A 82 -15.54 5.35 -26.51
N CYS A 83 -15.73 4.54 -25.47
CA CYS A 83 -16.02 5.05 -24.15
C CYS A 83 -14.90 6.06 -23.82
N PRO A 84 -15.23 7.31 -23.45
CA PRO A 84 -14.22 8.18 -22.91
C PRO A 84 -13.58 7.43 -21.74
N VAL A 85 -12.25 7.33 -21.76
CA VAL A 85 -11.48 6.85 -20.61
C VAL A 85 -11.85 7.81 -19.48
N VAL A 86 -12.76 7.38 -18.61
CA VAL A 86 -13.02 8.07 -17.36
C VAL A 86 -11.72 7.91 -16.59
N MET A 87 -10.89 8.95 -16.62
CA MET A 87 -9.73 9.05 -15.75
C MET A 87 -10.31 9.03 -14.34
N ALA A 88 -10.13 7.90 -13.62
CA ALA A 88 -10.56 7.77 -12.25
C ALA A 88 -9.97 8.94 -11.44
N GLN A 89 -10.81 9.65 -10.70
CA GLN A 89 -10.39 10.79 -9.89
C GLN A 89 -9.84 10.29 -8.56
N GLY A 90 -8.72 9.58 -8.60
CA GLY A 90 -8.02 9.11 -7.39
C GLY A 90 -6.96 10.10 -6.91
N LEU A 91 -6.64 10.04 -5.62
CA LEU A 91 -5.48 10.72 -5.04
C LEU A 91 -4.24 9.85 -5.27
N ILE A 92 -3.13 10.49 -5.65
CA ILE A 92 -1.85 9.82 -5.78
C ILE A 92 -1.13 9.90 -4.44
N GLU A 93 -0.99 8.75 -3.80
CA GLU A 93 -0.21 8.58 -2.59
C GLU A 93 1.24 8.29 -2.96
N VAL A 94 2.15 9.12 -2.48
CA VAL A 94 3.59 8.88 -2.54
C VAL A 94 4.04 8.55 -1.12
N GLU A 95 4.59 7.37 -0.91
CA GLU A 95 4.94 6.89 0.42
C GLU A 95 6.37 6.34 0.48
N ARG A 96 6.98 6.46 1.66
CA ARG A 96 8.20 5.73 2.03
C ARG A 96 8.01 5.07 3.39
N LYS A 97 8.26 3.76 3.43
CA LYS A 97 8.21 2.96 4.65
C LYS A 97 9.57 2.91 5.34
N PHE A 98 9.57 2.89 6.66
CA PHE A 98 10.77 2.78 7.49
C PHE A 98 10.49 2.01 8.78
N VAL A 99 11.54 1.48 9.40
CA VAL A 99 11.43 0.77 10.68
C VAL A 99 11.32 1.79 11.81
N THR A 100 10.34 1.61 12.70
CA THR A 100 10.16 2.50 13.84
C THR A 100 11.02 2.08 15.03
N GLY A 101 11.53 3.07 15.75
CA GLY A 101 12.27 2.89 17.00
C GLY A 101 11.61 3.65 18.16
N PRO A 102 12.04 3.40 19.41
CA PRO A 102 11.50 4.09 20.58
C PRO A 102 11.67 5.61 20.53
N GLU A 103 12.70 6.09 19.82
CA GLU A 103 13.01 7.51 19.68
C GLU A 103 12.23 8.22 18.56
N THR A 104 11.48 7.48 17.72
CA THR A 104 10.85 8.04 16.51
C THR A 104 9.83 9.13 16.84
N GLU A 105 8.94 8.93 17.83
CA GLU A 105 7.97 9.97 18.22
C GLU A 105 8.67 11.20 18.80
N GLY A 106 9.71 11.02 19.62
CA GLY A 106 10.52 12.13 20.16
C GLY A 106 11.18 12.93 19.03
N ARG A 107 11.74 12.24 18.04
CA ARG A 107 12.35 12.88 16.87
C ARG A 107 11.33 13.66 16.04
N LEU A 108 10.13 13.13 15.84
CA LEU A 108 9.05 13.86 15.16
C LEU A 108 8.70 15.16 15.88
N GLN A 109 8.60 15.13 17.22
CA GLN A 109 8.34 16.33 18.03
C GLN A 109 9.46 17.38 17.90
N GLU A 110 10.73 16.96 17.96
CA GLU A 110 11.89 17.86 17.79
C GLU A 110 11.89 18.57 16.43
N LEU A 111 11.42 17.87 15.39
CA LEU A 111 11.29 18.42 14.04
C LEU A 111 10.08 19.34 13.89
N GLY A 112 9.27 19.53 14.94
CA GLY A 112 8.07 20.36 14.94
C GLY A 112 6.81 19.62 14.51
N GLY A 113 6.82 18.28 14.58
CA GLY A 113 5.68 17.44 14.22
C GLY A 113 4.56 17.54 15.25
N THR A 114 3.33 17.62 14.76
CA THR A 114 2.13 17.59 15.59
C THR A 114 1.49 16.21 15.52
N LEU A 115 1.27 15.59 16.68
CA LEU A 115 0.42 14.41 16.78
C LEU A 115 -1.03 14.87 16.61
N GLU A 116 -1.65 14.50 15.48
CA GLU A 116 -3.03 14.89 15.18
C GLU A 116 -4.00 14.04 16.01
N HIS A 117 -3.87 12.72 15.92
CA HIS A 117 -4.70 11.77 16.66
C HIS A 117 -4.10 10.37 16.67
N ARG A 118 -4.68 9.51 17.52
CA ARG A 118 -4.42 8.07 17.53
C ARG A 118 -5.71 7.34 17.18
N VAL A 119 -5.59 6.29 16.38
CA VAL A 119 -6.74 5.51 15.91
C VAL A 119 -6.39 4.01 15.91
N THR A 120 -7.40 3.20 16.17
CA THR A 120 -7.32 1.74 16.07
C THR A 120 -8.37 1.28 15.07
N PHE A 121 -7.97 0.47 14.10
CA PHE A 121 -8.87 -0.05 13.08
C PHE A 121 -8.45 -1.46 12.64
N ARG A 122 -9.42 -2.24 12.17
CA ARG A 122 -9.16 -3.52 11.50
C ARG A 122 -9.14 -3.33 9.99
N ASP A 123 -8.10 -3.86 9.35
CA ASP A 123 -8.06 -4.07 7.90
C ASP A 123 -8.31 -5.55 7.60
N ILE A 124 -9.16 -5.83 6.61
CA ILE A 124 -9.38 -7.15 6.02
C ILE A 124 -8.94 -7.09 4.56
N TYR A 125 -7.92 -7.86 4.20
CA TYR A 125 -7.37 -7.90 2.85
C TYR A 125 -7.96 -9.05 2.05
N TYR A 126 -8.21 -8.79 0.77
CA TYR A 126 -8.81 -9.75 -0.15
C TYR A 126 -7.93 -9.94 -1.38
N ASP A 127 -7.79 -11.18 -1.83
CA ASP A 127 -7.09 -11.55 -3.05
C ASP A 127 -7.60 -12.91 -3.57
N THR A 128 -7.18 -13.32 -4.77
CA THR A 128 -7.41 -14.69 -5.26
C THR A 128 -6.54 -15.68 -4.48
N PRO A 129 -6.82 -16.99 -4.52
CA PRO A 129 -5.98 -18.01 -3.89
C PRO A 129 -4.50 -17.96 -4.34
N GLU A 130 -4.26 -17.53 -5.58
CA GLU A 130 -2.92 -17.40 -6.16
C GLU A 130 -2.23 -16.06 -5.80
N LEU A 131 -2.90 -15.16 -5.08
CA LEU A 131 -2.44 -13.79 -4.79
C LEU A 131 -2.23 -12.92 -6.03
N ASN A 132 -3.14 -12.99 -7.01
CA ASN A 132 -2.98 -12.29 -8.29
C ASN A 132 -2.94 -10.77 -8.15
N LEU A 133 -3.69 -10.19 -7.20
CA LEU A 133 -3.64 -8.74 -6.94
C LEU A 133 -2.26 -8.36 -6.38
N MET A 134 -1.78 -9.03 -5.32
CA MET A 134 -0.45 -8.71 -4.76
C MET A 134 0.68 -8.94 -5.76
N ARG A 135 0.62 -10.00 -6.57
CA ARG A 135 1.59 -10.25 -7.65
C ARG A 135 1.65 -9.10 -8.67
N THR A 136 0.57 -8.35 -8.81
CA THR A 136 0.48 -7.19 -9.70
C THR A 136 0.58 -5.85 -8.98
N ASP A 137 0.97 -5.86 -7.69
CA ASP A 137 1.10 -4.68 -6.80
C ASP A 137 -0.23 -3.95 -6.54
N TYR A 138 -1.35 -4.69 -6.60
CA TYR A 138 -2.68 -4.23 -6.20
C TYR A 138 -3.01 -4.69 -4.79
N TRP A 139 -3.66 -3.82 -4.02
CA TRP A 139 -3.99 -4.09 -2.62
C TRP A 139 -5.43 -3.74 -2.33
N LEU A 140 -6.31 -4.75 -2.32
CA LEU A 140 -7.72 -4.59 -1.95
C LEU A 140 -7.87 -4.84 -0.45
N ARG A 141 -8.47 -3.87 0.26
CA ARG A 141 -8.83 -4.01 1.66
C ARG A 141 -10.22 -3.44 1.95
N GLN A 142 -10.85 -4.00 2.96
CA GLN A 142 -11.96 -3.36 3.66
C GLN A 142 -11.45 -2.90 5.03
N ARG A 143 -11.55 -1.60 5.29
CA ARG A 143 -11.19 -0.99 6.57
C ARG A 143 -12.44 -0.76 7.40
N GLU A 144 -12.40 -1.24 8.64
CA GLU A 144 -13.46 -1.02 9.61
C GLU A 144 -13.76 0.49 9.76
N ASN A 145 -15.04 0.86 9.68
CA ASN A 145 -15.54 2.24 9.75
C ASN A 145 -15.10 3.20 8.61
N SER A 146 -14.36 2.73 7.60
CA SER A 146 -13.97 3.52 6.41
C SER A 146 -14.61 2.98 5.12
N GLY A 147 -14.67 1.66 4.96
CA GLY A 147 -15.20 1.01 3.76
C GLY A 147 -14.10 0.36 2.91
N TRP A 148 -14.33 0.31 1.60
CA TRP A 148 -13.44 -0.35 0.64
C TRP A 148 -12.37 0.59 0.11
N GLU A 149 -11.13 0.10 0.05
CA GLU A 149 -9.96 0.82 -0.45
C GLU A 149 -9.16 -0.11 -1.37
N LEU A 150 -8.83 0.38 -2.58
CA LEU A 150 -7.96 -0.32 -3.53
C LEU A 150 -6.74 0.56 -3.84
N LYS A 151 -5.54 0.10 -3.47
CA LYS A 151 -4.28 0.69 -3.96
C LYS A 151 -3.93 0.06 -5.31
N ILE A 152 -3.65 0.91 -6.29
CA ILE A 152 -3.24 0.56 -7.65
C ILE A 152 -1.84 1.11 -7.86
N PRO A 153 -0.88 0.35 -8.42
CA PRO A 153 0.46 0.86 -8.65
C PRO A 153 0.40 2.05 -9.61
N GLY A 154 1.09 3.13 -9.24
CA GLY A 154 1.25 4.32 -10.08
C GLY A 154 2.06 4.03 -11.35
N MET A 155 2.19 5.02 -12.24
CA MET A 155 2.93 4.86 -13.48
C MET A 155 4.38 4.39 -13.25
N ALA A 156 4.81 3.42 -14.06
CA ALA A 156 6.16 2.85 -14.04
C ALA A 156 7.23 3.95 -14.22
N GLY A 157 8.25 3.95 -13.35
CA GLY A 157 9.38 4.88 -13.44
C GLY A 157 9.95 5.35 -12.10
N VAL A 158 9.27 5.10 -10.98
CA VAL A 158 9.81 5.37 -9.65
C VAL A 158 10.68 4.19 -9.21
N SER A 159 11.99 4.38 -9.20
CA SER A 159 12.97 3.42 -8.67
C SER A 159 13.37 3.82 -7.25
N GLY A 160 13.51 2.84 -6.36
CA GLY A 160 13.95 3.05 -4.97
C GLY A 160 12.99 2.49 -3.92
N PRO A 161 13.18 2.83 -2.63
CA PRO A 161 12.39 2.32 -1.50
C PRO A 161 11.01 3.01 -1.37
N HIS A 162 10.56 3.68 -2.43
CA HIS A 162 9.34 4.48 -2.46
C HIS A 162 8.27 3.77 -3.25
N ASN A 163 7.03 3.90 -2.80
CA ASN A 163 5.90 3.44 -3.58
C ASN A 163 5.03 4.63 -3.96
N VAL A 164 4.42 4.52 -5.14
CA VAL A 164 3.42 5.46 -5.62
C VAL A 164 2.18 4.66 -5.94
N TYR A 165 1.07 5.02 -5.31
CA TYR A 165 -0.21 4.36 -5.50
C TYR A 165 -1.29 5.37 -5.89
N LEU A 166 -2.18 4.96 -6.78
CA LEU A 166 -3.49 5.58 -6.93
C LEU A 166 -4.43 4.88 -5.95
N GLU A 167 -4.99 5.63 -5.00
CA GLU A 167 -5.99 5.10 -4.07
C GLU A 167 -7.41 5.33 -4.59
N LEU A 168 -8.16 4.24 -4.79
CA LEU A 168 -9.59 4.28 -5.10
C LEU A 168 -10.41 3.90 -3.86
N THR A 169 -11.42 4.72 -3.57
CA THR A 169 -12.37 4.52 -2.47
C THR A 169 -13.82 4.41 -2.97
N ALA A 170 -14.10 4.90 -4.17
CA ALA A 170 -15.41 4.78 -4.79
C ALA A 170 -15.65 3.35 -5.28
N GLU A 171 -16.61 2.65 -4.68
CA GLU A 171 -16.89 1.24 -5.01
C GLU A 171 -17.08 0.96 -6.52
N PRO A 172 -17.78 1.79 -7.32
CA PRO A 172 -17.89 1.55 -8.76
C PRO A 172 -16.54 1.57 -9.49
N GLU A 173 -15.61 2.43 -9.06
CA GLU A 173 -14.27 2.53 -9.65
C GLU A 173 -13.40 1.34 -9.22
N ILE A 174 -13.49 0.94 -7.94
CA ILE A 174 -12.83 -0.28 -7.43
C ILE A 174 -13.29 -1.49 -8.23
N VAL A 175 -14.60 -1.68 -8.38
CA VAL A 175 -15.17 -2.80 -9.14
C VAL A 175 -14.68 -2.81 -10.59
N ALA A 176 -14.72 -1.67 -11.27
CA ALA A 176 -14.24 -1.56 -12.65
C ALA A 176 -12.76 -1.95 -12.77
N GLN A 177 -11.93 -1.54 -11.80
CA GLN A 177 -10.52 -1.88 -11.80
C GLN A 177 -10.28 -3.36 -11.48
N LEU A 178 -11.04 -3.97 -10.56
CA LEU A 178 -10.92 -5.39 -10.22
C LEU A 178 -11.21 -6.29 -11.43
N TYR A 179 -12.27 -6.00 -12.20
CA TYR A 179 -12.55 -6.72 -13.44
C TYR A 179 -11.41 -6.56 -14.46
N LYS A 180 -10.86 -5.35 -14.59
CA LYS A 180 -9.75 -5.06 -15.51
C LYS A 180 -8.48 -5.83 -15.16
N VAL A 181 -8.06 -5.81 -13.90
CA VAL A 181 -6.79 -6.44 -13.48
C VAL A 181 -6.88 -7.96 -13.44
N LEU A 182 -8.06 -8.52 -13.13
CA LEU A 182 -8.30 -9.97 -13.12
C LEU A 182 -8.71 -10.53 -14.48
N GLY A 183 -8.87 -9.70 -15.51
CA GLY A 183 -9.22 -10.14 -16.87
C GLY A 183 -10.61 -10.78 -16.98
N ALA A 184 -11.55 -10.40 -16.12
CA ALA A 184 -12.90 -10.95 -16.09
C ALA A 184 -13.90 -10.06 -16.85
N GLU A 185 -14.95 -10.66 -17.43
CA GLU A 185 -16.03 -9.90 -18.07
C GLU A 185 -16.90 -9.19 -17.02
N VAL A 186 -17.21 -7.92 -17.27
CA VAL A 186 -18.05 -7.12 -16.38
C VAL A 186 -19.48 -7.69 -16.37
N LEU A 187 -19.82 -8.41 -15.30
CA LEU A 187 -21.18 -8.80 -14.99
C LEU A 187 -21.79 -7.65 -14.19
N GLY A 188 -22.79 -6.96 -14.76
CA GLY A 188 -23.38 -5.72 -14.22
C GLY A 188 -23.39 -5.68 -12.70
N ALA A 189 -22.55 -4.83 -12.12
CA ALA A 189 -22.11 -4.98 -10.75
C ALA A 189 -22.76 -3.97 -9.81
N GLU A 190 -23.37 -4.49 -8.75
CA GLU A 190 -23.53 -3.80 -7.47
C GLU A 190 -22.15 -3.75 -6.74
N GLY A 191 -22.09 -3.13 -5.55
CA GLY A 191 -20.84 -2.77 -4.84
C GLY A 191 -19.78 -3.87 -4.64
N VAL A 192 -18.62 -3.52 -4.10
CA VAL A 192 -17.42 -4.39 -4.03
C VAL A 192 -17.71 -5.75 -3.39
N ALA A 193 -18.55 -5.79 -2.35
CA ALA A 193 -18.94 -7.03 -1.68
C ALA A 193 -19.64 -8.04 -2.62
N ALA A 194 -20.41 -7.55 -3.61
CA ALA A 194 -21.13 -8.40 -4.55
C ALA A 194 -20.20 -9.07 -5.58
N VAL A 195 -19.04 -8.47 -5.86
CA VAL A 195 -18.09 -8.99 -6.87
C VAL A 195 -17.02 -9.89 -6.28
N LEU A 196 -16.88 -10.00 -4.95
CA LEU A 196 -15.87 -10.86 -4.32
C LEU A 196 -16.00 -12.32 -4.78
N GLY A 197 -17.19 -12.90 -4.65
CA GLY A 197 -17.47 -14.29 -5.05
C GLY A 197 -17.26 -14.55 -6.54
N PRO A 198 -17.89 -13.76 -7.44
CA PRO A 198 -17.70 -13.89 -8.90
C PRO A 198 -16.23 -13.77 -9.36
N LEU A 199 -15.43 -12.95 -8.68
CA LEU A 199 -14.01 -12.75 -9.00
C LEU A 199 -13.08 -13.73 -8.26
N GLY A 200 -13.61 -14.64 -7.44
CA GLY A 200 -12.81 -15.59 -6.66
C GLY A 200 -11.94 -14.93 -5.59
N LEU A 201 -12.32 -13.74 -5.12
CA LEU A 201 -11.62 -13.01 -4.07
C LEU A 201 -12.04 -13.55 -2.70
N GLN A 202 -11.05 -13.91 -1.89
CA GLN A 202 -11.22 -14.40 -0.54
C GLN A 202 -10.40 -13.58 0.44
N GLU A 203 -10.78 -13.61 1.72
CA GLU A 203 -9.95 -13.03 2.78
C GLU A 203 -8.59 -13.74 2.84
N VAL A 204 -7.51 -12.96 2.76
CA VAL A 204 -6.13 -13.47 2.84
C VAL A 204 -5.42 -13.03 4.12
N ALA A 205 -5.86 -11.93 4.73
CA ALA A 205 -5.37 -11.47 6.03
C ALA A 205 -6.41 -10.59 6.74
N SER A 206 -6.44 -10.65 8.07
CA SER A 206 -7.17 -9.70 8.91
C SER A 206 -6.36 -9.39 10.15
N TYR A 207 -6.11 -8.11 10.40
CA TYR A 207 -5.37 -7.66 11.58
C TYR A 207 -5.81 -6.26 12.01
N VAL A 208 -5.63 -5.98 13.30
CA VAL A 208 -5.85 -4.66 13.89
C VAL A 208 -4.55 -3.87 13.83
N THR A 209 -4.65 -2.58 13.48
CA THR A 209 -3.55 -1.62 13.51
C THR A 209 -3.86 -0.52 14.52
N ASN A 210 -2.90 -0.22 15.40
CA ASN A 210 -2.87 1.00 16.20
C ASN A 210 -1.98 2.01 15.47
N ARG A 211 -2.52 3.17 15.11
CA ARG A 211 -1.85 4.21 14.33
C ARG A 211 -1.76 5.50 15.13
N SER A 212 -0.56 6.06 15.23
CA SER A 212 -0.34 7.47 15.58
C SER A 212 -0.18 8.26 14.29
N VAL A 213 -1.07 9.23 14.05
CA VAL A 213 -1.02 10.11 12.86
C VAL A 213 -0.31 11.40 13.22
N TRP A 214 0.81 11.66 12.56
CA TRP A 214 1.59 12.88 12.73
C TRP A 214 1.55 13.73 11.47
N LYS A 215 1.66 15.03 11.66
CA LYS A 215 1.72 16.01 10.58
C LYS A 215 2.98 16.86 10.74
N LEU A 216 3.70 17.08 9.64
CA LEU A 216 4.93 17.87 9.64
C LEU A 216 4.97 18.82 8.45
N VAL A 217 5.33 20.07 8.70
CA VAL A 217 5.61 21.07 7.66
C VAL A 217 7.11 21.36 7.67
N LEU A 218 7.79 21.18 6.52
CA LEU A 218 9.25 21.30 6.42
C LEU A 218 9.74 22.75 6.22
N SER A 219 8.85 23.75 6.21
CA SER A 219 9.19 25.13 5.88
C SER A 219 9.60 25.98 7.09
N ARG A 220 10.62 26.81 6.88
CA ARG A 220 11.10 27.85 7.81
C ARG A 220 10.98 29.28 7.25
N ALA A 221 10.48 29.48 6.03
CA ALA A 221 10.24 30.81 5.46
C ALA A 221 9.31 30.74 4.23
N ASP A 222 8.27 31.57 4.26
CA ASP A 222 7.60 32.26 3.13
C ASP A 222 6.98 31.44 1.98
N GLN A 223 7.01 30.11 2.02
CA GLN A 223 6.22 29.26 1.10
C GLN A 223 5.25 28.37 1.86
N GLU A 224 3.99 28.44 1.44
CA GLU A 224 2.89 27.58 1.88
C GLU A 224 3.14 26.15 1.35
N GLU A 225 3.95 25.39 2.08
CA GLU A 225 4.22 23.99 1.74
C GLU A 225 3.12 23.08 2.27
N LEU A 226 2.68 22.14 1.41
CA LEU A 226 1.78 21.08 1.85
C LEU A 226 2.47 20.23 2.94
N PRO A 227 1.75 19.95 4.04
CA PRO A 227 2.25 19.13 5.13
C PRO A 227 2.47 17.68 4.67
N LEU A 228 3.56 17.08 5.11
CA LEU A 228 3.75 15.64 5.06
C LEU A 228 3.00 15.00 6.22
N ARG A 229 2.44 13.81 5.99
CA ARG A 229 1.89 12.97 7.06
C ARG A 229 2.88 11.87 7.38
N VAL A 230 2.99 11.54 8.66
CA VAL A 230 3.80 10.43 9.15
C VAL A 230 2.91 9.53 9.99
N ASP A 231 2.67 8.32 9.51
CA ASP A 231 1.90 7.32 10.22
C ASP A 231 2.85 6.35 10.92
N LEU A 232 2.70 6.22 12.24
CA LEU A 232 3.40 5.20 13.03
C LEU A 232 2.41 4.11 13.39
N ASP A 233 2.59 2.95 12.80
CA ASP A 233 1.70 1.82 12.96
C ASP A 233 2.31 0.74 13.83
N THR A 234 1.45 0.11 14.63
CA THR A 234 1.73 -1.15 15.30
C THR A 234 0.56 -2.10 15.08
N ALA A 235 0.81 -3.19 14.37
CA ALA A 235 -0.17 -4.24 14.17
C ALA A 235 -0.32 -5.11 15.44
N ASP A 236 -1.49 -5.73 15.63
CA ASP A 236 -1.80 -6.60 16.77
C ASP A 236 -0.92 -7.85 16.86
N PHE A 237 -0.28 -8.25 15.76
CA PHE A 237 0.76 -9.27 15.74
C PHE A 237 2.16 -8.75 16.10
N GLY A 238 2.29 -7.49 16.54
CA GLY A 238 3.51 -6.91 17.10
C GLY A 238 4.52 -6.39 16.09
N TYR A 239 4.17 -6.23 14.82
CA TYR A 239 5.02 -5.56 13.84
C TYR A 239 4.75 -4.05 13.86
N ALA A 240 5.81 -3.25 13.91
CA ALA A 240 5.74 -1.81 13.89
C ALA A 240 6.45 -1.24 12.66
N VAL A 241 5.83 -0.25 12.01
CA VAL A 241 6.32 0.36 10.76
C VAL A 241 5.89 1.81 10.70
N GLY A 242 6.75 2.65 10.14
CA GLY A 242 6.50 4.06 9.91
C GLY A 242 6.31 4.31 8.43
N GLU A 243 5.42 5.22 8.09
CA GLU A 243 5.13 5.62 6.71
C GLU A 243 5.20 7.14 6.63
N VAL A 244 6.12 7.68 5.83
CA VAL A 244 6.08 9.11 5.45
C VAL A 244 5.31 9.20 4.14
N GLU A 245 4.20 9.93 4.14
CA GLU A 245 3.29 10.04 3.01
C GLU A 245 3.07 11.48 2.55
N ALA A 246 2.87 11.64 1.24
CA ALA A 246 2.40 12.84 0.60
C ALA A 246 1.28 12.49 -0.37
N LEU A 247 0.17 13.23 -0.30
CA LEU A 247 -0.94 13.11 -1.24
C LEU A 247 -0.82 14.21 -2.30
N VAL A 248 -0.76 13.80 -3.57
CA VAL A 248 -0.68 14.72 -4.72
C VAL A 248 -1.82 14.46 -5.71
N HIS A 249 -2.18 15.47 -6.50
CA HIS A 249 -3.28 15.37 -7.45
C HIS A 249 -2.83 15.04 -8.87
N LYS A 250 -1.55 15.32 -9.20
CA LYS A 250 -1.00 15.13 -10.54
C LYS A 250 0.32 14.37 -10.46
N GLU A 251 0.55 13.51 -11.44
CA GLU A 251 1.80 12.76 -11.55
C GLU A 251 3.04 13.67 -11.66
N ALA A 252 2.89 14.84 -12.27
CA ALA A 252 3.96 15.84 -12.36
C ALA A 252 4.45 16.35 -10.99
N GLU A 253 3.66 16.18 -9.93
CA GLU A 253 4.00 16.58 -8.56
C GLU A 253 4.77 15.48 -7.78
N VAL A 254 4.77 14.24 -8.28
CA VAL A 254 5.40 13.07 -7.64
C VAL A 254 6.91 13.28 -7.37
N PRO A 255 7.73 13.80 -8.31
CA PRO A 255 9.15 14.03 -8.03
C PRO A 255 9.38 14.99 -6.86
N ALA A 256 8.62 16.08 -6.79
CA ALA A 256 8.73 17.05 -5.69
C ALA A 256 8.27 16.46 -4.36
N ALA A 257 7.24 15.61 -4.37
CA ALA A 257 6.80 14.87 -3.18
C ALA A 257 7.88 13.89 -2.69
N LEU A 258 8.53 13.15 -3.60
CA LEU A 258 9.61 12.23 -3.27
C LEU A 258 10.82 12.94 -2.65
N GLU A 259 11.21 14.10 -3.16
CA GLU A 259 12.29 14.91 -2.57
C GLU A 259 11.98 15.30 -1.11
N LYS A 260 10.74 15.74 -0.85
CA LYS A 260 10.29 16.11 0.49
C LYS A 260 10.28 14.91 1.44
N ILE A 261 9.75 13.77 0.99
CA ILE A 261 9.73 12.52 1.75
C ILE A 261 11.16 12.09 2.08
N ASN A 262 12.08 12.15 1.11
CA ASN A 262 13.48 11.80 1.33
C ASN A 262 14.18 12.73 2.33
N LYS A 263 13.94 14.04 2.23
CA LYS A 263 14.46 15.02 3.17
C LYS A 263 13.98 14.73 4.60
N LEU A 264 12.68 14.51 4.78
CA LEU A 264 12.13 14.17 6.10
C LEU A 264 12.67 12.84 6.61
N SER A 265 12.68 11.80 5.78
CA SER A 265 13.20 10.48 6.16
C SER A 265 14.65 10.55 6.65
N SER A 266 15.50 11.34 5.96
CA SER A 266 16.87 11.60 6.39
C SER A 266 16.93 12.33 7.75
N MET A 267 16.07 13.32 7.97
CA MET A 267 15.98 14.03 9.25
C MET A 267 15.50 13.15 10.41
N LEU A 268 14.71 12.12 10.12
CA LEU A 268 14.28 11.06 11.05
C LEU A 268 15.36 9.99 11.30
N GLY A 269 16.46 10.03 10.55
CA GLY A 269 17.57 9.06 10.67
C GLY A 269 17.35 7.77 9.87
N VAL A 270 16.39 7.73 8.94
CA VAL A 270 16.15 6.59 8.06
C VAL A 270 17.25 6.50 7.01
N LEU A 271 17.90 5.34 6.89
CA LEU A 271 18.99 5.16 5.92
C LEU A 271 18.44 5.15 4.49
N ALA A 272 19.19 5.68 3.51
CA ALA A 272 18.72 5.82 2.12
C ALA A 272 18.28 4.49 1.47
N GLN A 273 19.00 3.41 1.78
CA GLN A 273 18.75 2.05 1.30
C GLN A 273 17.76 1.27 2.17
N GLU A 274 17.31 1.84 3.28
CA GLU A 274 16.35 1.17 4.15
C GLU A 274 15.01 1.00 3.43
N SER A 275 14.49 -0.22 3.49
CA SER A 275 13.15 -0.57 3.08
C SER A 275 12.52 -1.41 4.19
N ALA A 276 11.31 -1.03 4.59
CA ALA A 276 10.53 -1.79 5.55
C ALA A 276 9.36 -2.48 4.83
N PRO A 277 9.16 -3.80 5.05
CA PRO A 277 8.05 -4.50 4.43
C PRO A 277 6.71 -3.95 4.93
N SER A 278 5.68 -4.04 4.07
CA SER A 278 4.33 -3.67 4.48
C SER A 278 3.81 -4.64 5.56
N LYS A 279 2.83 -4.17 6.34
CA LYS A 279 2.18 -4.99 7.39
C LYS A 279 1.63 -6.30 6.83
N LEU A 280 1.01 -6.25 5.65
CA LEU A 280 0.47 -7.42 4.97
C LEU A 280 1.55 -8.43 4.57
N ILE A 281 2.69 -7.96 4.06
CA ILE A 281 3.82 -8.83 3.72
C ILE A 281 4.35 -9.55 4.98
N VAL A 282 4.49 -8.83 6.10
CA VAL A 282 4.90 -9.44 7.38
C VAL A 282 3.85 -10.40 7.93
N TYR A 283 2.56 -10.09 7.74
CA TYR A 283 1.48 -10.99 8.11
C TYR A 283 1.58 -12.32 7.34
N LEU A 284 1.75 -12.27 6.01
CA LEU A 284 1.91 -13.48 5.19
C LEU A 284 3.16 -14.27 5.60
N GLN A 285 4.29 -13.61 5.83
CA GLN A 285 5.51 -14.26 6.34
C GLN A 285 5.26 -15.08 7.61
N ARG A 286 4.46 -14.55 8.55
CA ARG A 286 4.24 -15.18 9.87
C ARG A 286 3.14 -16.23 9.86
N PHE A 287 2.05 -15.96 9.16
CA PHE A 287 0.81 -16.73 9.28
C PHE A 287 0.45 -17.53 8.03
N ARG A 288 1.03 -17.19 6.88
CA ARG A 288 0.81 -17.88 5.59
C ARG A 288 2.13 -18.03 4.80
N PRO A 289 3.16 -18.69 5.38
CA PRO A 289 4.51 -18.67 4.84
C PRO A 289 4.64 -19.31 3.46
N GLN A 290 3.77 -20.28 3.11
CA GLN A 290 3.73 -20.88 1.77
C GLN A 290 3.30 -19.84 0.72
N ASP A 291 2.25 -19.07 1.02
CA ASP A 291 1.77 -18.03 0.10
C ASP A 291 2.79 -16.90 -0.04
N TYR A 292 3.46 -16.53 1.06
CA TYR A 292 4.58 -15.60 1.03
C TYR A 292 5.73 -16.08 0.13
N GLN A 293 6.10 -17.36 0.21
CA GLN A 293 7.15 -17.93 -0.63
C GLN A 293 6.78 -17.88 -2.12
N CYS A 294 5.54 -18.24 -2.47
CA CYS A 294 5.05 -18.13 -3.85
C CYS A 294 5.07 -16.68 -4.35
N LEU A 295 4.80 -15.71 -3.48
CA LEU A 295 4.86 -14.29 -3.83
C LEU A 295 6.30 -13.83 -4.09
N LEU A 296 7.28 -14.29 -3.30
CA LEU A 296 8.70 -13.98 -3.50
C LEU A 296 9.26 -14.49 -4.84
N GLU A 297 8.84 -15.67 -5.29
CA GLU A 297 9.29 -16.23 -6.57
C GLU A 297 8.90 -15.34 -7.76
N VAL A 298 7.77 -14.63 -7.64
CA VAL A 298 7.30 -13.67 -8.65
C VAL A 298 8.09 -12.37 -8.59
N TYR A 299 8.34 -11.83 -7.39
CA TYR A 299 9.14 -10.61 -7.23
C TYR A 299 10.62 -10.81 -7.61
N GLY A 300 11.24 -11.93 -7.19
CA GLY A 300 12.64 -12.24 -7.51
C GLY A 300 12.88 -12.48 -9.01
N SER A 301 11.85 -12.91 -9.73
CA SER A 301 11.89 -13.05 -11.20
C SER A 301 11.82 -11.70 -11.93
N ARG A 302 11.25 -10.65 -11.32
CA ARG A 302 11.17 -9.30 -11.90
C ARG A 302 12.46 -8.47 -11.75
N GLU A 303 13.26 -8.76 -10.73
CA GLU A 303 14.54 -8.08 -10.48
C GLU A 303 15.70 -8.67 -11.30
N LYS A 304 15.50 -9.78 -12.01
CA LYS A 304 16.53 -10.35 -12.88
C LYS A 304 16.64 -9.48 -14.14
N PRO A 305 17.79 -8.84 -14.41
CA PRO A 305 17.99 -8.14 -15.67
C PRO A 305 17.86 -9.16 -16.81
N GLU A 306 17.08 -8.84 -17.84
CA GLU A 306 17.14 -9.57 -19.09
C GLU A 306 18.60 -9.66 -19.54
N GLY A 307 19.02 -10.88 -19.85
CA GLY A 307 20.41 -11.27 -19.96
C GLY A 307 21.24 -10.34 -20.84
N THR A 308 22.44 -10.04 -20.37
CA THR A 308 23.57 -9.77 -21.25
C THR A 308 23.61 -10.87 -22.30
N ASN A 309 23.40 -10.49 -23.56
CA ASN A 309 23.69 -11.35 -24.69
C ASN A 309 25.12 -11.88 -24.53
N ASP A 310 25.25 -13.19 -24.28
CA ASP A 310 26.49 -13.91 -24.46
C ASP A 310 26.87 -13.79 -25.93
N ALA A 311 27.77 -12.85 -26.21
CA ALA A 311 28.51 -12.83 -27.47
C ALA A 311 29.49 -14.00 -27.40
N ASP A 312 29.04 -15.13 -27.93
CA ASP A 312 29.85 -16.25 -28.38
C ASP A 312 31.01 -15.70 -29.23
N SER A 313 32.17 -15.58 -28.59
CA SER A 313 33.42 -15.21 -29.23
C SER A 313 34.04 -16.47 -29.79
N GLY A 314 33.48 -16.92 -30.90
CA GLY A 314 34.13 -17.89 -31.78
C GLY A 314 35.32 -17.22 -32.48
N LEU A 315 36.50 -17.27 -31.86
CA LEU A 315 37.80 -17.24 -32.55
C LEU A 315 38.82 -18.05 -31.72
N GLY A 316 39.09 -19.27 -32.19
CA GLY A 316 40.09 -20.19 -31.64
C GLY A 316 39.87 -21.61 -32.14
#